data_AF-A0A1G0VMU3-F1
#
_entry.id   AF-A0A1G0VMU3-F1
#
_cell.length_a   1.000
_cell.length_b   1.000
_cell.length_c   1.000
_cell.angle_alpha   90.00
_cell.angle_beta   90.00
_cell.angle_gamma   90.00
#
_symmetry.space_group_name_H-M   'P 1'
#
loop_
_entity.id
_entity.type
_entity.pdbx_description
1 polymer ?
#
loop_
_entity_poly.entity_id
_entity_poly.type
_entity_poly.pdbx_seq_one_letter_code
_entity_poly.pdbx_strand_id
1 'polypeptide(L)'
;MVLKKYLVSILSLMLFLSANIIAQEEMTEEEWEAEMSRLGARKDALQQEITTLNSDLENLKSMDIKSFEECTNELYALVGATKSDVDNFRNAVGELDGKIRRKEGPKADRQKDLDALKSNKISALPEFFNGVHSKMQNALDSWVEEPQEIMYTVVKGDHLWGIAKKKEHYGNGFAWPVIYKANRDQIKNPDLIYPKQV
;
A
#
# COMPACT_ATOMS: atom_id res chain seq x y z
N MET A 1 4.22 -85.06 -0.45
CA MET A 1 4.90 -83.87 -1.03
C MET A 1 4.85 -82.64 -0.12
N VAL A 2 3.85 -82.51 0.74
CA VAL A 2 3.62 -81.34 1.61
C VAL A 2 4.62 -81.23 2.78
N LEU A 3 5.01 -82.36 3.40
CA LEU A 3 5.94 -82.37 4.54
C LEU A 3 7.36 -81.86 4.20
N LYS A 4 7.87 -82.19 3.01
CA LYS A 4 9.20 -81.71 2.54
C LYS A 4 9.23 -80.19 2.30
N LYS A 5 8.11 -79.57 1.91
CA LYS A 5 8.02 -78.11 1.72
C LYS A 5 8.09 -77.36 3.04
N TYR A 6 7.41 -77.86 4.08
CA TYR A 6 7.49 -77.26 5.41
C TYR A 6 8.88 -77.42 6.03
N LEU A 7 9.54 -78.57 5.82
CA LEU A 7 10.88 -78.82 6.35
C LEU A 7 11.94 -77.89 5.71
N VAL A 8 11.87 -77.66 4.40
CA VAL A 8 12.74 -76.70 3.71
C VAL A 8 12.44 -75.26 4.13
N SER A 9 11.18 -74.90 4.37
CA SER A 9 10.79 -73.57 4.84
C SER A 9 11.24 -73.30 6.27
N ILE A 10 11.18 -74.30 7.16
CA ILE A 10 11.66 -74.21 8.54
C ILE A 10 13.19 -74.12 8.55
N LEU A 11 13.88 -74.93 7.74
CA LEU A 11 15.33 -74.89 7.62
C LEU A 11 15.82 -73.55 7.06
N SER A 12 15.09 -72.98 6.08
CA SER A 12 15.36 -71.65 5.52
C SER A 12 15.12 -70.55 6.56
N LEU A 13 14.04 -70.61 7.33
CA LEU A 13 13.76 -69.65 8.40
C LEU A 13 14.83 -69.72 9.51
N MET A 14 15.28 -70.93 9.87
CA MET A 14 16.38 -71.12 10.80
C MET A 14 17.71 -70.57 10.27
N LEU A 15 18.02 -70.78 8.98
CA LEU A 15 19.22 -70.24 8.35
C LEU A 15 19.20 -68.70 8.30
N PHE A 16 18.05 -68.12 7.96
CA PHE A 16 17.85 -66.67 7.97
C PHE A 16 17.92 -66.08 9.38
N LEU A 17 17.38 -66.75 10.41
CA LEU A 17 17.57 -66.31 11.80
C LEU A 17 19.04 -66.42 12.23
N SER A 18 19.74 -67.51 11.88
CA SER A 18 21.15 -67.70 12.26
C SER A 18 22.09 -66.68 11.59
N ALA A 19 21.80 -66.24 10.37
CA ALA A 19 22.61 -65.24 9.67
C ALA A 19 22.45 -63.83 10.24
N ASN A 20 21.28 -63.50 10.83
CA ASN A 20 21.04 -62.20 11.46
C ASN A 20 21.63 -62.09 12.88
N ILE A 21 21.87 -63.22 13.56
CA ILE A 21 22.52 -63.23 14.89
C ILE A 21 24.03 -62.97 14.77
N ILE A 22 24.66 -63.34 13.65
CA ILE A 22 26.12 -63.24 13.46
C ILE A 22 26.57 -61.80 13.09
N ALA A 23 25.65 -60.86 12.89
CA ALA A 23 25.94 -59.47 12.52
C ALA A 23 25.43 -58.43 13.53
N GLN A 24 25.03 -58.84 14.73
CA GLN A 24 24.77 -57.93 15.83
C GLN A 24 25.94 -58.06 16.81
N GLU A 25 26.89 -57.13 16.76
CA GLU A 25 27.88 -56.98 17.83
C GLU A 25 27.09 -56.73 19.13
N GLU A 26 27.05 -57.72 20.01
CA GLU A 26 26.52 -57.56 21.37
C GLU A 26 27.42 -56.55 22.08
N MET A 27 26.89 -55.35 22.28
CA MET A 27 27.51 -54.30 23.09
C MET A 27 27.89 -54.88 24.44
N THR A 28 29.15 -54.73 24.83
CA THR A 28 29.66 -55.23 26.11
C THR A 28 28.92 -54.58 27.29
N GLU A 29 28.89 -55.22 28.46
CA GLU A 29 28.23 -54.68 29.66
C GLU A 29 28.73 -53.27 30.00
N GLU A 30 30.04 -53.03 29.83
CA GLU A 30 30.67 -51.71 30.00
C GLU A 30 30.19 -50.68 28.97
N GLU A 31 30.07 -51.07 27.70
CA GLU A 31 29.53 -50.19 26.64
C GLU A 31 28.04 -49.89 26.84
N TRP A 32 27.27 -50.85 27.36
CA TRP A 32 25.86 -50.66 27.71
C TRP A 32 25.70 -49.69 28.88
N GLU A 33 26.49 -49.85 29.94
CA GLU A 33 26.50 -48.91 31.06
C GLU A 33 26.89 -47.49 30.61
N ALA A 34 27.87 -47.37 29.71
CA ALA A 34 28.28 -46.10 29.12
C ALA A 34 27.17 -45.45 28.28
N GLU A 35 26.46 -46.21 27.45
CA GLU A 35 25.36 -45.69 26.63
C GLU A 35 24.13 -45.35 27.48
N MET A 36 23.81 -46.12 28.51
CA MET A 36 22.75 -45.80 29.48
C MET A 36 23.06 -44.51 30.26
N SER A 37 24.31 -44.33 30.68
CA SER A 37 24.77 -43.10 31.33
C SER A 37 24.69 -41.90 30.38
N ARG A 38 25.13 -42.06 29.13
CA ARG A 38 25.03 -41.02 28.09
C ARG A 38 23.58 -40.64 27.78
N LEU A 39 22.69 -41.63 27.64
CA LEU A 39 21.27 -41.40 27.40
C LEU A 39 20.59 -40.75 28.61
N GLY A 40 20.98 -41.12 29.83
CA GLY A 40 20.56 -40.47 31.07
C GLY A 40 20.97 -38.99 31.11
N ALA A 41 22.25 -38.71 30.88
CA ALA A 41 22.77 -37.34 30.81
C ALA A 41 22.09 -36.51 29.71
N ARG A 42 21.82 -37.12 28.54
CA ARG A 42 21.09 -36.46 27.45
C ARG A 42 19.65 -36.16 27.82
N LYS A 43 18.97 -37.08 28.49
CA LYS A 43 17.61 -36.87 29.00
C LYS A 43 17.57 -35.72 30.00
N ASP A 44 18.52 -35.69 30.94
CA ASP A 44 18.59 -34.64 31.95
C ASP A 44 18.89 -33.27 31.32
N ALA A 45 19.80 -33.22 30.35
CA ALA A 45 20.10 -32.01 29.58
C ALA A 45 18.86 -31.49 28.82
N LEU A 46 18.12 -32.38 28.13
CA LEU A 46 16.89 -32.02 27.43
C LEU A 46 15.80 -31.56 28.40
N GLN A 47 15.69 -32.17 29.58
CA GLN A 47 14.75 -31.76 30.62
C GLN A 47 15.07 -30.36 31.14
N GLN A 48 16.35 -30.05 31.29
CA GLN A 48 16.82 -28.72 31.68
C GLN A 48 16.54 -27.68 30.58
N GLU A 49 16.75 -28.04 29.31
CA GLU A 49 16.42 -27.19 28.15
C GLU A 49 14.93 -26.88 28.07
N ILE A 50 14.06 -27.88 28.27
CA ILE A 50 12.60 -27.69 28.36
C ILE A 50 12.25 -26.71 29.49
N THR A 51 12.91 -26.83 30.64
CA THR A 51 12.66 -25.97 31.80
C THR A 51 13.06 -24.52 31.50
N THR A 52 14.19 -24.31 30.83
CA THR A 52 14.63 -22.99 30.36
C THR A 52 13.67 -22.41 29.34
N LEU A 53 13.31 -23.17 28.30
CA LEU A 53 12.36 -22.75 27.26
C LEU A 53 10.98 -22.37 27.85
N ASN A 54 10.50 -23.13 28.84
CA ASN A 54 9.27 -22.80 29.54
C ASN A 54 9.40 -21.49 30.33
N SER A 55 10.54 -21.26 30.97
CA SER A 55 10.82 -20.01 31.68
C SER A 55 10.88 -18.82 30.72
N ASP A 56 11.50 -18.99 29.56
CA ASP A 56 11.56 -17.98 28.51
C ASP A 56 10.18 -17.67 27.92
N LEU A 57 9.34 -18.70 27.73
CA LEU A 57 7.95 -18.52 27.30
C LEU A 57 7.13 -17.74 28.33
N GLU A 58 7.25 -18.06 29.61
CA GLU A 58 6.57 -17.31 30.66
C GLU A 58 7.08 -15.87 30.76
N ASN A 59 8.39 -15.65 30.63
CA ASN A 59 8.97 -14.32 30.55
C ASN A 59 8.39 -13.54 29.36
N LEU A 60 8.37 -14.12 28.15
CA LEU A 60 7.82 -13.47 26.96
C LEU A 60 6.33 -13.17 27.08
N LYS A 61 5.53 -14.07 27.65
CA LYS A 61 4.11 -13.83 27.93
C LYS A 61 3.89 -12.75 28.98
N SER A 62 4.81 -12.64 29.94
CA SER A 62 4.76 -11.63 31.01
C SER A 62 5.19 -10.23 30.53
N MET A 63 5.90 -10.15 29.39
CA MET A 63 6.15 -8.86 28.77
C MET A 63 4.82 -8.31 28.27
N ASP A 64 4.35 -7.23 28.91
CA ASP A 64 3.17 -6.46 28.52
C ASP A 64 3.45 -5.70 27.22
N ILE A 65 3.61 -6.45 26.13
CA ILE A 65 3.84 -5.92 24.79
C ILE A 65 2.47 -5.62 24.22
N LYS A 66 2.14 -4.32 24.15
CA LYS A 66 0.96 -3.86 23.43
C LYS A 66 0.97 -4.42 22.01
N SER A 67 -0.18 -4.93 21.60
CA SER A 67 -0.38 -5.37 20.23
C SER A 67 -0.21 -4.20 19.26
N PHE A 68 0.14 -4.53 18.02
CA PHE A 68 0.21 -3.54 16.94
C PHE A 68 -1.12 -2.76 16.78
N GLU A 69 -2.25 -3.45 16.95
CA GLU A 69 -3.57 -2.83 16.86
C GLU A 69 -3.82 -1.84 17.99
N GLU A 70 -3.41 -2.15 19.22
CA GLU A 70 -3.51 -1.21 20.36
C GLU A 70 -2.66 0.04 20.13
N CYS A 71 -1.40 -0.12 19.73
CA CYS A 71 -0.52 1.00 19.41
C CYS A 71 -1.10 1.87 18.29
N THR A 72 -1.72 1.25 17.29
CA THR A 72 -2.36 1.95 16.16
C THR A 72 -3.61 2.71 16.62
N ASN A 73 -4.44 2.09 17.45
CA ASN A 73 -5.64 2.72 17.99
C ASN A 73 -5.30 3.88 18.92
N GLU A 74 -4.24 3.75 19.75
CA GLU A 74 -3.72 4.85 20.56
C GLU A 74 -3.24 6.01 19.69
N LEU A 75 -2.51 5.73 18.61
CA LEU A 75 -2.08 6.76 17.65
C LEU A 75 -3.27 7.49 17.01
N TYR A 76 -4.30 6.76 16.59
CA TYR A 76 -5.52 7.37 16.02
C TYR A 76 -6.28 8.19 17.07
N ALA A 77 -6.32 7.71 18.32
CA ALA A 77 -6.93 8.45 19.42
C ALA A 77 -6.22 9.79 19.70
N LEU A 78 -4.90 9.88 19.51
CA LEU A 78 -4.16 11.15 19.66
C LEU A 78 -4.63 12.24 18.68
N VAL A 79 -5.06 11.86 17.47
CA VAL A 79 -5.65 12.81 16.51
C VAL A 79 -7.18 12.95 16.67
N GLY A 80 -7.76 12.27 17.66
CA GLY A 80 -9.20 12.26 17.93
C GLY A 80 -10.01 11.49 16.88
N ALA A 81 -9.40 10.50 16.23
CA ALA A 81 -10.02 9.72 15.17
C ALA A 81 -10.19 8.26 15.57
N THR A 82 -11.23 7.62 15.05
CA THR A 82 -11.40 6.17 15.12
C THR A 82 -10.74 5.49 13.92
N LYS A 83 -10.56 4.16 13.99
CA LYS A 83 -10.12 3.35 12.84
C LYS A 83 -11.01 3.60 11.61
N SER A 84 -12.33 3.69 11.79
CA SER A 84 -13.26 3.98 10.70
C SER A 84 -13.05 5.38 10.10
N ASP A 85 -12.74 6.39 10.91
CA ASP A 85 -12.49 7.74 10.40
C ASP A 85 -11.21 7.79 9.57
N VAL A 86 -10.18 7.06 10.02
CA VAL A 86 -8.93 6.91 9.28
C VAL A 86 -9.12 6.15 7.97
N ASP A 87 -9.93 5.08 7.98
CA ASP A 87 -10.26 4.34 6.77
C ASP A 87 -11.04 5.19 5.76
N ASN A 88 -12.00 5.98 6.22
CA ASN A 88 -12.73 6.94 5.39
C ASN A 88 -11.79 8.01 4.82
N PHE A 89 -10.86 8.52 5.64
CA PHE A 89 -9.87 9.48 5.19
C PHE A 89 -8.92 8.88 4.14
N ARG A 90 -8.47 7.64 4.33
CA ARG A 90 -7.64 6.91 3.35
C ARG A 90 -8.35 6.80 2.00
N ASN A 91 -9.63 6.48 2.00
CA ASN A 91 -10.43 6.42 0.78
C ASN A 91 -10.54 7.80 0.11
N ALA A 92 -10.79 8.86 0.87
CA ALA A 92 -10.87 10.23 0.36
C ALA A 92 -9.53 10.71 -0.25
N VAL A 93 -8.41 10.41 0.40
CA VAL A 93 -7.07 10.69 -0.10
C VAL A 93 -6.83 9.96 -1.42
N GLY A 94 -7.15 8.66 -1.48
CA GLY A 94 -6.99 7.86 -2.69
C GLY A 94 -7.85 8.36 -3.86
N GLU A 95 -9.09 8.76 -3.59
CA GLU A 95 -9.98 9.33 -4.60
C GLU A 95 -9.43 10.65 -5.14
N LEU A 96 -9.00 11.56 -4.27
CA LEU A 96 -8.45 12.84 -4.69
C LEU A 96 -7.13 12.68 -5.45
N ASP A 97 -6.22 11.83 -4.98
CA ASP A 97 -4.96 11.53 -5.70
C ASP A 97 -5.27 10.98 -7.10
N GLY A 98 -6.26 10.09 -7.21
CA GLY A 98 -6.75 9.58 -8.49
C GLY A 98 -7.26 10.70 -9.42
N LYS A 99 -8.08 11.62 -8.91
CA LYS A 99 -8.59 12.77 -9.68
C LYS A 99 -7.47 13.71 -10.12
N ILE A 100 -6.50 14.00 -9.26
CA ILE A 100 -5.34 14.85 -9.58
C ILE A 100 -4.51 14.22 -10.70
N ARG A 101 -4.20 12.92 -10.59
CA ARG A 101 -3.42 12.20 -11.61
C ARG A 101 -4.11 12.14 -12.97
N ARG A 102 -5.44 11.95 -12.97
CA ARG A 102 -6.25 11.96 -14.20
C ARG A 102 -6.54 13.37 -14.72
N LYS A 103 -6.11 14.42 -14.02
CA LYS A 103 -6.43 15.82 -14.32
C LYS A 103 -7.94 16.03 -14.50
N GLU A 104 -8.71 15.42 -13.62
CA GLU A 104 -10.16 15.38 -13.71
C GLU A 104 -10.76 16.65 -13.08
N GLY A 105 -11.49 17.42 -13.89
CA GLY A 105 -12.13 18.66 -13.47
C GLY A 105 -11.18 19.85 -13.30
N PRO A 106 -11.67 20.98 -12.76
CA PRO A 106 -10.86 22.18 -12.56
C PRO A 106 -9.79 21.97 -11.49
N LYS A 107 -8.55 22.41 -11.76
CA LYS A 107 -7.44 22.43 -10.81
C LYS A 107 -7.80 23.20 -9.55
N ALA A 108 -8.53 24.30 -9.68
CA ALA A 108 -8.96 25.13 -8.56
C ALA A 108 -9.83 24.34 -7.56
N ASP A 109 -10.69 23.45 -8.04
CA ASP A 109 -11.53 22.62 -7.16
C ASP A 109 -10.69 21.53 -6.48
N ARG A 110 -9.75 20.93 -7.21
CA ARG A 110 -8.81 19.94 -6.63
C ARG A 110 -7.89 20.55 -5.57
N GLN A 111 -7.49 21.81 -5.73
CA GLN A 111 -6.74 22.54 -4.70
C GLN A 111 -7.59 22.75 -3.44
N LYS A 112 -8.87 23.13 -3.58
CA LYS A 112 -9.78 23.24 -2.43
C LYS A 112 -9.99 21.90 -1.73
N ASP A 113 -10.18 20.83 -2.50
CA ASP A 113 -10.32 19.48 -1.97
C ASP A 113 -9.04 19.09 -1.17
N LEU A 114 -7.86 19.42 -1.70
CA LEU A 114 -6.59 19.15 -1.02
C LEU A 114 -6.43 19.98 0.26
N ASP A 115 -6.80 21.26 0.23
CA ASP A 115 -6.73 22.14 1.40
C ASP A 115 -7.69 21.68 2.51
N ALA A 116 -8.87 21.15 2.13
CA ALA A 116 -9.79 20.52 3.06
C ALA A 116 -9.17 19.27 3.72
N LEU A 117 -8.49 18.41 2.94
CA LEU A 117 -7.79 17.25 3.50
C LEU A 117 -6.64 17.66 4.43
N LYS A 118 -5.85 18.68 4.07
CA LYS A 118 -4.76 19.23 4.89
C LYS A 118 -5.23 19.84 6.20
N SER A 119 -6.47 20.34 6.24
CA SER A 119 -7.08 20.92 7.43
C SER A 119 -7.56 19.85 8.42
N ASN A 120 -7.73 18.61 7.96
CA ASN A 120 -8.13 17.50 8.83
C ASN A 120 -6.94 17.02 9.68
N LYS A 121 -7.15 16.84 10.99
CA LYS A 121 -6.12 16.37 11.93
C LYS A 121 -5.55 15.00 11.55
N ILE A 122 -6.33 14.15 10.86
CA ILE A 122 -5.90 12.82 10.39
C ILE A 122 -4.76 12.94 9.37
N SER A 123 -4.65 14.05 8.64
CA SER A 123 -3.55 14.25 7.67
C SER A 123 -2.17 14.32 8.33
N ALA A 124 -2.11 14.62 9.63
CA ALA A 124 -0.88 14.66 10.40
C ALA A 124 -0.32 13.27 10.72
N LEU A 125 -1.11 12.20 10.53
CA LEU A 125 -0.61 10.85 10.75
C LEU A 125 0.52 10.52 9.76
N PRO A 126 1.55 9.76 10.20
CA PRO A 126 2.70 9.43 9.35
C PRO A 126 2.33 8.78 8.01
N GLU A 127 1.25 7.99 8.00
CA GLU A 127 0.71 7.34 6.79
C GLU A 127 0.31 8.35 5.71
N PHE A 128 -0.28 9.48 6.08
CA PHE A 128 -0.87 10.43 5.13
C PHE A 128 -0.02 11.67 4.90
N PHE A 129 0.82 12.05 5.87
CA PHE A 129 1.49 13.35 5.87
C PHE A 129 2.25 13.63 4.56
N ASN A 130 3.15 12.73 4.15
CA ASN A 130 3.93 12.91 2.92
C ASN A 130 3.03 12.90 1.66
N GLY A 131 2.05 12.00 1.62
CA GLY A 131 1.11 11.88 0.50
C GLY A 131 0.33 13.16 0.27
N VAL A 132 -0.37 13.63 1.30
CA VAL A 132 -1.26 14.79 1.25
C VAL A 132 -0.47 16.10 1.18
N HIS A 133 0.54 16.29 2.02
CA HIS A 133 1.22 17.59 2.12
C HIS A 133 2.25 17.82 1.02
N SER A 134 2.91 16.77 0.53
CA SER A 134 4.00 16.89 -0.46
C SER A 134 3.60 16.36 -1.83
N LYS A 135 3.29 15.06 -1.94
CA LYS A 135 3.09 14.43 -3.27
C LYS A 135 1.92 15.03 -4.03
N MET A 136 0.76 15.15 -3.38
CA MET A 136 -0.45 15.70 -4.00
C MET A 136 -0.31 17.19 -4.32
N GLN A 137 0.38 17.97 -3.45
CA GLN A 137 0.64 19.39 -3.75
C GLN A 137 1.56 19.53 -4.97
N ASN A 138 2.64 18.77 -5.03
CA ASN A 138 3.56 18.80 -6.18
C ASN A 138 2.86 18.37 -7.49
N ALA A 139 1.96 17.39 -7.41
CA ALA A 139 1.16 16.94 -8.55
C ALA A 139 0.21 18.06 -9.03
N LEU A 140 -0.39 18.82 -8.11
CA LEU A 140 -1.20 19.99 -8.47
C LEU A 140 -0.36 21.13 -9.02
N ASP A 141 0.81 21.40 -8.45
CA ASP A 141 1.69 22.48 -8.91
C ASP A 141 2.17 22.22 -10.34
N SER A 142 2.53 20.97 -10.66
CA SER A 142 2.93 20.54 -12.00
C SER A 142 1.77 20.43 -13.00
N TRP A 143 0.52 20.48 -12.53
CA TRP A 143 -0.64 20.51 -13.41
C TRP A 143 -0.81 21.90 -14.03
N VAL A 144 -0.37 22.03 -15.27
CA VAL A 144 -0.66 23.18 -16.14
C VAL A 144 -2.01 22.94 -16.81
N GLU A 145 -2.99 23.80 -16.55
CA GLU A 145 -4.26 23.81 -17.29
C GLU A 145 -4.03 24.43 -18.66
N GLU A 146 -4.45 23.73 -19.71
CA GLU A 146 -4.49 24.32 -21.04
C GLU A 146 -5.53 25.45 -21.05
N PRO A 147 -5.24 26.59 -21.72
CA PRO A 147 -6.20 27.67 -21.80
C PRO A 147 -7.49 27.14 -22.44
N GLN A 148 -8.62 27.28 -21.75
CA GLN A 148 -9.90 26.91 -22.34
C GLN A 148 -10.19 27.83 -23.53
N GLU A 149 -10.38 27.23 -24.70
CA GLU A 149 -10.84 27.95 -25.88
C GLU A 149 -12.31 28.31 -25.70
N ILE A 150 -12.59 29.62 -25.59
CA ILE A 150 -13.94 30.13 -25.42
C ILE A 150 -14.44 30.62 -26.77
N MET A 151 -15.42 29.91 -27.32
CA MET A 151 -16.11 30.30 -28.54
C MET A 151 -17.12 31.42 -28.22
N TYR A 152 -17.06 32.53 -28.95
CA TYR A 152 -17.95 33.68 -28.74
C TYR A 152 -18.62 34.09 -30.05
N THR A 153 -19.95 33.97 -30.11
CA THR A 153 -20.71 34.47 -31.25
C THR A 153 -20.94 35.97 -31.14
N VAL A 154 -20.40 36.73 -32.10
CA VAL A 154 -20.52 38.19 -32.18
C VAL A 154 -21.99 38.59 -32.34
N VAL A 155 -22.43 39.56 -31.53
CA VAL A 155 -23.77 40.15 -31.59
C VAL A 155 -23.69 41.57 -32.17
N LYS A 156 -24.79 42.06 -32.75
CA LYS A 156 -24.85 43.43 -33.29
C LYS A 156 -24.51 44.45 -32.21
N GLY A 157 -23.48 45.28 -32.46
CA GLY A 157 -23.00 46.30 -31.53
C GLY A 157 -21.74 45.89 -30.74
N ASP A 158 -21.31 44.64 -30.85
CA ASP A 158 -20.04 44.21 -30.28
C ASP A 158 -18.84 44.79 -31.03
N HIS A 159 -17.74 44.92 -30.30
CA HIS A 159 -16.42 45.29 -30.80
C HIS A 159 -15.37 44.53 -29.99
N LEU A 160 -14.18 44.31 -30.57
CA LEU A 160 -13.15 43.44 -29.95
C LEU A 160 -12.77 43.85 -28.52
N TRP A 161 -12.74 45.15 -28.24
CA TRP A 161 -12.46 45.65 -26.89
C TRP A 161 -13.57 45.30 -25.89
N GLY A 162 -14.84 45.43 -26.29
CA GLY A 162 -15.99 45.08 -25.47
C GLY A 162 -16.05 43.59 -25.17
N ILE A 163 -15.72 42.74 -26.14
CA ILE A 163 -15.62 41.29 -25.96
C ILE A 163 -14.47 40.98 -24.99
N ALA A 164 -13.27 41.52 -25.21
CA ALA A 164 -12.11 41.30 -24.33
C ALA A 164 -12.34 41.72 -22.87
N LYS A 165 -13.15 42.77 -22.65
CA LYS A 165 -13.48 43.27 -21.31
C LYS A 165 -14.40 42.35 -20.51
N LYS A 166 -15.15 41.44 -21.14
CA LYS A 166 -16.04 40.52 -20.45
C LYS A 166 -15.24 39.62 -19.49
N LYS A 167 -15.80 39.36 -18.32
CA LYS A 167 -15.13 38.60 -17.24
C LYS A 167 -14.90 37.15 -17.61
N GLU A 168 -15.76 36.63 -18.47
CA GLU A 168 -15.72 35.26 -19.00
C GLU A 168 -14.55 35.07 -19.97
N HIS A 169 -14.04 36.14 -20.60
CA HIS A 169 -12.91 36.08 -21.53
C HIS A 169 -11.60 36.50 -20.84
N TYR A 170 -11.18 37.75 -21.03
CA TYR A 170 -9.91 38.24 -20.47
C TYR A 170 -10.10 39.18 -19.27
N GLY A 171 -11.33 39.66 -19.03
CA GLY A 171 -11.62 40.68 -18.00
C GLY A 171 -10.88 42.00 -18.22
N ASN A 172 -10.23 42.17 -19.36
CA ASN A 172 -9.33 43.27 -19.68
C ASN A 172 -9.53 43.68 -21.14
N GLY A 173 -10.09 44.86 -21.36
CA GLY A 173 -10.31 45.39 -22.71
C GLY A 173 -9.01 45.53 -23.52
N PHE A 174 -7.85 45.74 -22.88
CA PHE A 174 -6.55 45.82 -23.56
C PHE A 174 -6.09 44.48 -24.15
N ALA A 175 -6.74 43.36 -23.81
CA ALA A 175 -6.43 42.04 -24.38
C ALA A 175 -7.06 41.82 -25.77
N TRP A 176 -7.80 42.79 -26.32
CA TRP A 176 -8.39 42.70 -27.66
C TRP A 176 -7.40 42.30 -28.79
N PRO A 177 -6.11 42.72 -28.79
CA PRO A 177 -5.17 42.30 -29.84
C PRO A 177 -4.87 40.79 -29.81
N VAL A 178 -5.03 40.15 -28.64
CA VAL A 178 -4.86 38.70 -28.49
C VAL A 178 -5.96 37.95 -29.22
N ILE A 179 -7.22 38.40 -29.08
CA ILE A 179 -8.38 37.86 -29.81
C ILE A 179 -8.14 37.97 -31.32
N TYR A 180 -7.75 39.16 -31.77
CA TYR A 180 -7.44 39.40 -33.18
C TYR A 180 -6.29 38.51 -33.67
N LYS A 181 -5.22 38.36 -32.88
CA LYS A 181 -4.07 37.51 -33.22
C LYS A 181 -4.44 36.02 -33.32
N ALA A 182 -5.30 35.54 -32.43
CA ALA A 182 -5.76 34.15 -32.44
C ALA A 182 -6.67 33.83 -33.63
N ASN A 183 -7.40 34.82 -34.17
CA ASN A 183 -8.42 34.65 -35.20
C ASN A 183 -8.06 35.38 -36.52
N ARG A 184 -6.75 35.53 -36.83
CA ARG A 184 -6.27 36.29 -38.01
C ARG A 184 -6.70 35.69 -39.35
N ASP A 185 -6.99 34.41 -39.35
CA ASP A 185 -7.57 33.68 -40.47
C ASP A 185 -8.98 34.21 -40.78
N GLN A 186 -9.80 34.46 -39.75
CA GLN A 186 -11.19 34.89 -39.88
C GLN A 186 -11.37 36.43 -39.88
N ILE A 187 -10.63 37.15 -39.03
CA ILE A 187 -10.71 38.61 -38.89
C ILE A 187 -9.57 39.23 -39.70
N LYS A 188 -9.90 39.88 -40.82
CA LYS A 188 -8.90 40.58 -41.67
C LYS A 188 -8.62 42.00 -41.21
N ASN A 189 -9.61 42.67 -40.63
CA ASN A 189 -9.49 44.01 -40.08
C ASN A 189 -10.01 43.97 -38.63
N PRO A 190 -9.20 44.35 -37.63
CA PRO A 190 -9.61 44.31 -36.23
C PRO A 190 -10.81 45.21 -35.91
N ASP A 191 -11.06 46.25 -36.70
CA ASP A 191 -12.20 47.16 -36.50
C ASP A 191 -13.51 46.64 -37.11
N LEU A 192 -13.46 45.53 -37.87
CA LEU A 192 -14.61 44.96 -38.57
C LEU A 192 -14.87 43.53 -38.12
N ILE A 193 -15.86 43.38 -37.22
CA ILE A 193 -16.44 42.09 -36.85
C ILE A 193 -17.94 42.09 -37.20
N TYR A 194 -18.46 40.94 -37.63
CA TYR A 194 -19.84 40.84 -38.09
C TYR A 194 -20.71 40.01 -37.16
N PRO A 195 -22.00 40.35 -36.99
CA PRO A 195 -22.91 39.52 -36.21
C PRO A 195 -22.95 38.08 -36.75
N LYS A 196 -23.01 37.10 -35.84
CA LYS A 196 -22.97 35.64 -36.09
C LYS A 196 -21.60 35.06 -36.45
N GLN A 197 -20.54 35.86 -36.47
CA GLN A 197 -19.16 35.37 -36.53
C GLN A 197 -18.78 34.71 -35.20
N VAL A 198 -18.01 33.61 -35.23
CA VAL A 198 -17.58 32.84 -34.04
C VAL A 198 -16.07 32.78 -33.96
#